data_AF-A0A2T4TTZ2-F1
#
_entry.id   AF-A0A2T4TTZ2-F1
#
_cell.length_a   1.000
_cell.length_b   1.000
_cell.length_c   1.000
_cell.angle_alpha   90.00
_cell.angle_beta   90.00
_cell.angle_gamma   90.00
#
_symmetry.space_group_name_H-M   'P 1'
#
loop_
_entity.id
_entity.type
_entity.pdbx_description
1 polymer ?
#
loop_
_entity_poly.entity_id
_entity_poly.type
_entity_poly.pdbx_seq_one_letter_code
_entity_poly.pdbx_strand_id
1 'polypeptide(L)'
;MKQLKRTERGWAGYFICSDRCLFRRNTLLEYENQKVVVSTVGRLMVEYWGRLTLNTVGNERYYETMAFYSDPNDMVFHDIDVEREICLGCEWELNEIDDIKANDMHENAVEWVSKQMVEHKI
;
A
#
# COMPACT_ATOMS: atom_id res chain seq x y z
N MET A 1 -5.72 -26.53 6.65
CA MET A 1 -4.79 -25.37 6.63
C MET A 1 -5.65 -24.11 6.68
N LYS A 2 -5.30 -23.13 7.51
CA LYS A 2 -5.94 -21.82 7.39
C LYS A 2 -5.52 -21.23 6.04
N GLN A 3 -6.48 -20.66 5.31
CA GLN A 3 -6.26 -20.08 4.00
C GLN A 3 -6.06 -18.57 4.16
N LEU A 4 -5.02 -18.03 3.54
CA LEU A 4 -4.87 -16.58 3.41
C LEU A 4 -5.99 -16.05 2.50
N LYS A 5 -6.72 -15.06 2.99
CA LYS A 5 -7.76 -14.37 2.22
C LYS A 5 -7.24 -13.01 1.76
N ARG A 6 -7.45 -12.72 0.47
CA ARG A 6 -7.09 -11.45 -0.19
C ARG A 6 -8.34 -10.70 -0.58
N THR A 7 -8.41 -9.41 -0.23
CA THR A 7 -9.51 -8.52 -0.61
C THR A 7 -8.96 -7.21 -1.16
N GLU A 8 -9.24 -6.90 -2.43
CA GLU A 8 -8.87 -5.60 -3.03
C GLU A 8 -9.75 -4.46 -2.46
N ARG A 9 -9.16 -3.29 -2.24
CA ARG A 9 -9.78 -2.12 -1.62
C ARG A 9 -9.52 -0.85 -2.43
N GLY A 10 -10.52 0.03 -2.46
CA GLY A 10 -10.52 1.23 -3.30
C GLY A 10 -9.94 2.50 -2.66
N TRP A 11 -9.77 2.53 -1.33
CA TRP A 11 -9.21 3.69 -0.62
C TRP A 11 -7.77 3.43 -0.18
N ALA A 12 -6.93 4.46 -0.26
CA ALA A 12 -5.54 4.37 0.18
C ALA A 12 -5.48 4.15 1.69
N GLY A 13 -4.55 3.30 2.13
CA GLY A 13 -4.32 3.06 3.55
C GLY A 13 -3.55 4.20 4.20
N TYR A 14 -2.64 4.85 3.47
CA TYR A 14 -1.75 5.87 4.00
C TYR A 14 -1.61 7.06 3.03
N PHE A 15 -0.76 8.01 3.41
CA PHE A 15 -0.41 9.23 2.68
C PHE A 15 -1.53 10.28 2.66
N ILE A 16 -1.29 11.40 3.35
CA ILE A 16 -2.28 12.48 3.55
C ILE A 16 -2.74 13.14 2.24
N CYS A 17 -1.95 13.05 1.17
CA CYS A 17 -2.29 13.58 -0.16
C CYS A 17 -2.77 12.50 -1.14
N SER A 18 -3.17 11.33 -0.65
CA SER A 18 -3.65 10.22 -1.49
C SER A 18 -4.92 10.56 -2.29
N ASP A 19 -5.72 11.54 -1.84
CA ASP A 19 -6.86 12.09 -2.59
C ASP A 19 -6.44 12.71 -3.93
N ARG A 20 -5.18 13.12 -4.06
CA ARG A 20 -4.59 13.73 -5.26
C ARG A 20 -3.78 12.74 -6.10
N CYS A 21 -3.65 11.49 -5.65
CA CYS A 21 -2.95 10.44 -6.38
C CYS A 21 -3.86 9.84 -7.45
N LEU A 22 -3.40 9.84 -8.71
CA LEU A 22 -4.12 9.22 -9.82
C LEU A 22 -4.00 7.69 -9.81
N PHE A 23 -2.98 7.16 -9.13
CA PHE A 23 -2.80 5.73 -8.92
C PHE A 23 -2.97 5.39 -7.44
N ARG A 24 -3.90 4.46 -7.15
CA ARG A 24 -4.12 3.90 -5.82
C ARG A 24 -4.49 2.43 -5.97
N ARG A 25 -3.83 1.58 -5.19
CA ARG A 25 -4.15 0.14 -5.15
C ARG A 25 -3.92 -0.40 -3.76
N ASN A 26 -4.90 -1.12 -3.21
CA ASN A 26 -4.87 -1.54 -1.82
C ASN A 26 -5.42 -2.95 -1.69
N THR A 27 -4.79 -3.73 -0.82
CA THR A 27 -5.15 -5.12 -0.58
C THR A 27 -5.15 -5.38 0.92
N LEU A 28 -6.28 -5.86 1.43
CA LEU A 28 -6.39 -6.42 2.77
C LEU A 28 -6.08 -7.91 2.71
N LEU A 29 -5.09 -8.32 3.49
CA LEU A 29 -4.70 -9.70 3.73
C LEU A 29 -5.19 -10.14 5.10
N GLU A 30 -5.90 -11.26 5.14
CA GLU A 30 -6.43 -11.84 6.37
C GLU A 30 -5.86 -13.24 6.54
N TYR A 31 -5.17 -13.47 7.66
CA TYR A 31 -4.66 -14.79 8.04
C TYR A 31 -4.79 -14.97 9.55
N GLU A 32 -5.47 -16.04 9.95
CA GLU A 32 -5.80 -16.27 11.36
C GLU A 32 -6.50 -15.07 12.03
N ASN A 33 -5.87 -14.46 13.02
CA ASN A 33 -6.35 -13.29 13.76
C ASN A 33 -5.63 -12.00 13.31
N GLN A 34 -4.81 -12.07 12.26
CA GLN A 34 -4.06 -10.94 11.73
C GLN A 34 -4.71 -10.40 10.46
N LYS A 35 -4.64 -9.08 10.34
CA LYS A 35 -5.11 -8.31 9.20
C LYS A 35 -4.04 -7.31 8.84
N VAL A 36 -3.60 -7.33 7.59
CA VAL A 36 -2.55 -6.46 7.08
C VAL A 36 -3.05 -5.78 5.81
N VAL A 37 -2.88 -4.47 5.73
CA VAL A 37 -3.20 -3.67 4.55
C VAL A 37 -1.91 -3.39 3.81
N VAL A 38 -1.82 -3.84 2.56
CA VAL A 38 -0.79 -3.43 1.61
C VAL A 38 -1.38 -2.33 0.75
N SER A 39 -0.73 -1.17 0.69
CA SER A 39 -1.24 0.03 0.05
C SER A 39 -0.19 0.61 -0.88
N THR A 40 -0.57 0.93 -2.11
CA THR A 40 0.27 1.61 -3.10
C THR A 40 -0.39 2.91 -3.51
N VAL A 41 0.37 3.99 -3.47
CA VAL A 41 -0.02 5.31 -4.00
C VAL A 41 0.99 5.76 -5.05
N GLY A 42 0.54 6.54 -6.01
CA GLY A 42 1.44 7.14 -7.00
C GLY A 42 0.76 8.13 -7.91
N ARG A 43 1.55 8.72 -8.81
CA ARG A 43 1.09 9.77 -9.73
C ARG A 43 0.39 10.92 -8.99
N LEU A 44 1.08 11.47 -8.00
CA LEU A 44 0.59 12.62 -7.23
C LEU A 44 0.44 13.84 -8.14
N MET A 45 -0.78 14.39 -8.21
CA MET A 45 -1.04 15.65 -8.89
C MET A 45 -0.90 16.82 -7.91
N VAL A 46 -0.07 17.80 -8.28
CA VAL A 46 0.12 19.04 -7.52
C VAL A 46 -0.09 20.22 -8.44
N GLU A 47 -0.72 21.26 -7.93
CA GLU A 47 -0.84 22.54 -8.63
C GLU A 47 0.39 23.42 -8.36
N TYR A 48 1.08 23.82 -9.42
CA TYR A 48 2.14 24.80 -9.38
C TYR A 48 1.79 25.93 -10.35
N TRP A 49 1.67 27.16 -9.85
CA TRP A 49 1.40 28.36 -10.66
C TRP A 49 0.17 28.23 -11.58
N GLY A 50 -0.92 27.63 -11.08
CA GLY A 50 -2.14 27.42 -11.87
C GLY A 50 -2.10 26.23 -12.83
N ARG A 51 -1.06 25.39 -12.77
CA ARG A 51 -0.92 24.20 -13.62
C ARG A 51 -0.80 22.95 -12.79
N LEU A 52 -1.63 21.96 -13.11
CA LEU A 52 -1.52 20.61 -12.58
C LEU A 52 -0.32 19.90 -13.22
N THR A 53 0.59 19.40 -12.38
CA THR A 53 1.75 18.61 -12.80
C THR A 53 1.90 17.38 -11.91
N LEU A 54 2.54 16.36 -12.45
CA LEU A 54 2.94 15.19 -11.68
C LEU A 54 4.11 15.55 -10.77
N ASN A 55 4.06 15.05 -9.55
CA ASN A 55 5.10 15.19 -8.55
C ASN A 55 5.39 13.83 -7.88
N THR A 56 6.47 13.76 -7.12
CA THR A 56 6.83 12.58 -6.35
C THR A 56 5.96 12.47 -5.09
N VAL A 57 5.63 11.24 -4.70
CA VAL A 57 4.92 10.97 -3.43
C VAL A 57 5.87 11.04 -2.23
N GLY A 58 7.17 10.89 -2.47
CA GLY A 58 8.24 11.06 -1.49
C GLY A 58 9.54 11.51 -2.15
N ASN A 59 10.68 11.25 -1.50
CA ASN A 59 11.99 11.65 -2.04
C ASN A 59 12.32 10.82 -3.30
N GLU A 60 12.33 11.46 -4.47
CA GLU A 60 12.68 10.86 -5.77
C GLU A 60 11.86 9.64 -6.20
N ARG A 61 10.64 9.47 -5.66
CA ARG A 61 9.74 8.34 -6.00
C ARG A 61 8.35 8.78 -6.45
N TYR A 62 7.90 8.28 -7.59
CA TYR A 62 6.56 8.53 -8.15
C TYR A 62 5.50 7.56 -7.65
N TYR A 63 5.91 6.40 -7.17
CA TYR A 63 5.06 5.42 -6.50
C TYR A 63 5.72 4.90 -5.24
N GLU A 64 4.90 4.51 -4.29
CA GLU A 64 5.32 3.95 -3.02
C GLU A 64 4.30 2.89 -2.61
N THR A 65 4.78 1.75 -2.11
CA THR A 65 4.01 0.69 -1.48
C THR A 65 4.41 0.59 -0.03
N MET A 66 3.43 0.54 0.88
CA MET A 66 3.66 0.33 2.30
C MET A 66 2.71 -0.74 2.82
N ALA A 67 3.05 -1.34 3.96
CA ALA A 67 2.24 -2.33 4.62
C ALA A 67 2.07 -2.00 6.11
N PHE A 68 0.86 -2.19 6.63
CA PHE A 68 0.53 -1.91 8.03
C PHE A 68 -0.42 -2.98 8.56
N TYR A 69 -0.37 -3.28 9.86
CA TYR A 69 -1.49 -3.99 10.47
C TYR A 69 -2.76 -3.12 10.41
N SER A 70 -3.93 -3.75 10.36
CA SER A 70 -5.17 -3.00 10.55
C SER A 70 -5.35 -2.61 12.02
N ASP A 71 -6.03 -1.48 12.27
CA ASP A 71 -6.50 -1.10 13.59
C ASP A 71 -7.35 -2.23 14.19
N PRO A 72 -6.97 -2.81 15.35
CA PRO A 72 -7.73 -3.87 15.99
C PRO A 72 -9.12 -3.42 16.47
N ASN A 73 -9.35 -2.11 16.62
CA ASN A 73 -10.64 -1.54 17.03
C ASN A 73 -11.56 -1.25 15.83
N ASP A 74 -11.02 -1.16 14.62
CA ASP A 74 -11.82 -1.02 13.41
C ASP A 74 -12.24 -2.38 12.88
N MET A 75 -13.45 -2.79 13.28
CA MET A 75 -14.04 -4.07 12.90
C MET A 75 -14.77 -4.05 11.56
N VAL A 76 -14.92 -2.87 10.93
CA VAL A 76 -15.75 -2.69 9.73
C VAL A 76 -14.90 -2.41 8.51
N PHE A 77 -14.06 -1.38 8.57
CA PHE A 77 -13.26 -0.95 7.44
C PHE A 77 -11.87 -1.58 7.48
N HIS A 78 -11.36 -1.93 8.66
CA HIS A 78 -9.98 -2.38 8.86
C HIS A 78 -8.99 -1.36 8.30
N ASP A 79 -9.13 -0.10 8.67
CA ASP A 79 -8.16 0.94 8.34
C ASP A 79 -6.79 0.63 8.96
N ILE A 80 -5.74 1.29 8.49
CA ILE A 80 -4.39 1.00 8.97
C ILE A 80 -4.16 1.50 10.38
N ASP A 81 -3.33 0.78 11.13
CA ASP A 81 -2.67 1.28 12.32
C ASP A 81 -1.29 1.84 11.92
N VAL A 82 -1.20 3.18 11.84
CA VAL A 82 0.02 3.88 11.41
C VAL A 82 1.21 3.66 12.35
N GLU A 83 0.98 3.22 13.59
CA GLU A 83 2.06 2.91 14.54
C GLU A 83 2.63 1.50 14.32
N ARG A 84 1.93 0.67 13.54
CA ARG A 84 2.28 -0.73 13.29
C ARG A 84 2.59 -0.97 11.82
N GLU A 85 3.59 -0.25 11.33
CA GLU A 85 4.18 -0.44 10.01
C GLU A 85 4.93 -1.78 9.91
N ILE A 86 4.87 -2.41 8.75
CA ILE A 86 5.66 -3.57 8.37
C ILE A 86 6.66 -3.14 7.30
N CYS A 87 7.95 -3.12 7.66
CA CYS A 87 9.02 -2.83 6.71
C CYS A 87 9.06 -3.91 5.62
N LEU A 88 8.82 -3.52 4.37
CA LEU A 88 8.84 -4.43 3.23
C LEU A 88 10.27 -4.87 2.89
N GLY A 89 10.47 -6.18 2.77
CA GLY A 89 11.73 -6.79 2.33
C GLY A 89 11.83 -7.00 0.81
N CYS A 90 11.03 -6.28 0.04
CA CYS A 90 10.97 -6.30 -1.42
C CYS A 90 11.01 -4.87 -1.97
N GLU A 91 11.06 -4.71 -3.29
CA GLU A 91 10.96 -3.38 -3.92
C GLU A 91 9.61 -2.74 -3.58
N TRP A 92 9.65 -1.52 -3.04
CA TRP A 92 8.48 -0.80 -2.52
C TRP A 92 8.38 0.64 -3.02
N GLU A 93 9.38 1.13 -3.74
CA GLU A 93 9.35 2.45 -4.37
C GLU A 93 9.66 2.34 -5.86
N LEU A 94 9.12 3.28 -6.65
CA LEU A 94 9.42 3.38 -8.08
C LEU A 94 9.69 4.84 -8.45
N ASN A 95 10.82 5.09 -9.10
CA ASN A 95 11.29 6.43 -9.49
C ASN A 95 10.93 6.83 -10.94
N GLU A 96 10.13 6.02 -11.62
CA GLU A 96 9.64 6.27 -12.97
C GLU A 96 8.11 6.22 -13.02
N ILE A 97 7.52 6.84 -14.05
CA ILE A 97 6.07 6.90 -14.24
C ILE A 97 5.63 5.70 -15.10
N ASP A 98 5.35 4.58 -14.46
CA ASP A 98 4.91 3.34 -15.11
C ASP A 98 3.88 2.59 -14.24
N ASP A 99 2.61 2.64 -14.63
CA ASP A 99 1.50 2.01 -13.89
C ASP A 99 1.57 0.47 -13.94
N ILE A 100 2.22 -0.12 -14.95
CA ILE A 100 2.38 -1.59 -15.04
C ILE A 100 3.40 -2.02 -14.00
N LYS A 101 4.57 -1.38 -13.97
CA LYS A 101 5.59 -1.65 -12.95
C LYS A 101 5.10 -1.38 -11.54
N ALA A 102 4.29 -0.32 -11.34
CA ALA A 102 3.68 -0.05 -10.04
C ALA A 102 2.70 -1.14 -9.60
N ASN A 103 1.97 -1.75 -10.55
CA ASN A 103 1.12 -2.92 -10.26
C ASN A 103 1.94 -4.15 -9.90
N ASP A 104 3.03 -4.41 -10.63
CA ASP A 104 3.92 -5.54 -10.34
C ASP A 104 4.61 -5.36 -8.97
N MET A 105 5.06 -4.15 -8.65
CA MET A 105 5.58 -3.77 -7.33
C MET A 105 4.55 -4.07 -6.22
N HIS A 106 3.29 -3.70 -6.43
CA HIS A 106 2.21 -3.99 -5.48
C HIS A 106 1.98 -5.50 -5.30
N GLU A 107 1.90 -6.26 -6.40
CA GLU A 107 1.73 -7.72 -6.33
C GLU A 107 2.88 -8.41 -5.60
N ASN A 108 4.12 -7.99 -5.87
CA ASN A 108 5.31 -8.50 -5.20
C ASN A 108 5.28 -8.22 -3.69
N ALA A 109 4.83 -7.04 -3.28
CA ALA A 109 4.64 -6.71 -1.87
C ALA A 109 3.54 -7.56 -1.24
N VAL A 110 2.40 -7.74 -1.92
CA VAL A 110 1.32 -8.63 -1.47
C VAL A 110 1.84 -10.05 -1.28
N GLU A 111 2.57 -10.62 -2.24
CA GLU A 111 3.14 -11.96 -2.14
C GLU A 111 4.16 -12.05 -0.98
N TRP A 112 5.03 -11.05 -0.85
CA TRP A 112 6.03 -11.03 0.22
C TRP A 112 5.40 -11.00 1.61
N VAL A 113 4.42 -10.11 1.83
CA VAL A 113 3.68 -10.01 3.10
C VAL A 113 2.90 -11.30 3.38
N SER A 114 2.22 -11.83 2.36
CA SER A 114 1.49 -13.10 2.44
C SER A 114 2.37 -14.23 2.97
N LYS A 115 3.60 -14.32 2.46
CA LYS A 115 4.59 -15.29 2.93
C LYS A 115 5.01 -15.04 4.38
N GLN A 116 5.27 -13.79 4.77
CA GLN A 116 5.65 -13.48 6.15
C GLN A 116 4.53 -13.82 7.15
N MET A 117 3.27 -13.57 6.81
CA MET A 117 2.12 -13.91 7.66
C MET A 117 2.00 -15.43 7.85
N VAL A 118 2.10 -16.22 6.77
CA VAL A 118 1.99 -17.69 6.85
C VAL A 118 3.17 -18.29 7.62
N GLU A 119 4.37 -17.74 7.47
CA GLU A 119 5.58 -18.16 8.18
C GLU A 119 5.66 -17.62 9.62
N HIS A 120 4.68 -16.84 10.08
CA HIS A 120 4.62 -16.21 11.41
C HIS A 120 5.86 -15.34 11.72
N LYS A 121 6.35 -14.64 10.70
CA LYS A 121 7.47 -13.69 10.80
C LYS A 121 7.02 -12.26 11.05
N ILE A 122 5.73 -12.02 10.86
CA ILE A 122 4.94 -10.83 11.21
C ILE A 122 3.63 -11.31 11.84
#